data_AF-A0A434CJX5-F1
#
_entry.id   AF-A0A434CJX5-F1
#
_cell.length_a   1.000
_cell.length_b   1.000
_cell.length_c   1.000
_cell.angle_alpha   90.00
_cell.angle_beta   90.00
_cell.angle_gamma   90.00
#
_symmetry.space_group_name_H-M   'P 1'
#
loop_
_entity.id
_entity.type
_entity.pdbx_description
1 polymer ?
#
loop_
_entity_poly.entity_id
_entity_poly.type
_entity_poly.pdbx_seq_one_letter_code
_entity_poly.pdbx_strand_id
1 'polypeptide(L)'
;VSLLWRAIMALTIGYSAFISEVFRAGIQAVEKGQIEAAKALGLTRAQRFRLIVFPQAIRTILPPLGNDFVALVKDSSLVSVLGVADITQMGKVYAAGSFRFFETYSITAYIYLILTVGLSLALRALERRLRRQHEE
;
A
#
# COMPACT_ATOMS: atom_id res chain seq x y z
N VAL A 1 -10.84 -6.61 23.55
CA VAL A 1 -10.04 -6.30 22.34
C VAL A 1 -9.64 -4.84 22.38
N SER A 2 -8.35 -4.53 22.42
CA SER A 2 -7.82 -3.14 22.43
C SER A 2 -8.36 -2.33 21.25
N LEU A 3 -8.54 -1.01 21.43
CA LEU A 3 -8.95 -0.08 20.37
C LEU A 3 -8.07 -0.19 19.12
N LEU A 4 -6.77 -0.44 19.33
CA LEU A 4 -5.79 -0.66 18.26
C LEU A 4 -6.13 -1.88 17.38
N TRP A 5 -6.55 -3.00 17.98
CA TRP A 5 -6.92 -4.18 17.20
C TRP A 5 -8.20 -3.97 16.39
N ARG A 6 -9.17 -3.22 16.93
CA ARG A 6 -10.39 -2.86 16.20
C ARG A 6 -10.07 -2.02 14.98
N ALA A 7 -9.15 -1.06 15.13
CA ALA A 7 -8.66 -0.23 14.03
C ALA A 7 -7.95 -1.04 12.95
N ILE A 8 -7.04 -1.94 13.35
CA ILE A 8 -6.32 -2.81 12.41
C ILE A 8 -7.30 -3.66 11.64
N MET A 9 -8.30 -4.28 12.30
CA MET A 9 -9.32 -5.08 11.62
C MET A 9 -10.15 -4.23 10.65
N ALA A 10 -10.58 -3.03 11.06
CA ALA A 10 -11.35 -2.14 10.19
C ALA A 10 -10.57 -1.74 8.93
N LEU A 11 -9.32 -1.31 9.09
CA LEU A 11 -8.43 -0.97 7.97
C LEU A 11 -8.15 -2.18 7.08
N THR A 12 -7.87 -3.35 7.69
CA THR A 12 -7.60 -4.60 6.95
C THR A 12 -8.80 -4.99 6.09
N ILE A 13 -10.01 -4.99 6.66
CA ILE A 13 -11.22 -5.34 5.92
C ILE A 13 -11.45 -4.32 4.79
N GLY A 14 -11.34 -3.01 5.08
CA GLY A 14 -11.55 -1.96 4.09
C GLY A 14 -10.58 -2.04 2.90
N TYR A 15 -9.30 -2.29 3.16
CA TYR A 15 -8.27 -2.37 2.12
C TYR A 15 -8.16 -3.75 1.45
N SER A 16 -8.66 -4.82 2.09
CA SER A 16 -8.57 -6.18 1.52
C SER A 16 -9.23 -6.31 0.15
N ALA A 17 -10.35 -5.62 -0.08
CA ALA A 17 -11.05 -5.63 -1.36
C ALA A 17 -10.19 -5.01 -2.47
N PHE A 18 -9.58 -3.85 -2.20
CA PHE A 18 -8.68 -3.16 -3.13
C PHE A 18 -7.44 -4.00 -3.43
N ILE A 19 -6.80 -4.53 -2.39
CA ILE A 19 -5.61 -5.37 -2.55
C ILE A 19 -5.95 -6.64 -3.36
N SER A 20 -7.08 -7.29 -3.09
CA SER A 20 -7.52 -8.48 -3.84
C SER A 20 -7.67 -8.17 -5.33
N GLU A 21 -8.27 -7.03 -5.67
CA GLU A 21 -8.45 -6.60 -7.05
C GLU A 21 -7.12 -6.27 -7.74
N VAL A 22 -6.19 -5.64 -7.02
CA VAL A 22 -4.83 -5.36 -7.51
C VAL A 22 -4.08 -6.67 -7.81
N PHE A 23 -4.14 -7.66 -6.93
CA PHE A 23 -3.56 -8.98 -7.19
C PHE A 23 -4.22 -9.68 -8.38
N ARG A 24 -5.56 -9.63 -8.48
CA ARG A 24 -6.33 -10.22 -9.58
C ARG A 24 -5.94 -9.60 -10.92
N ALA A 25 -5.92 -8.27 -10.99
CA ALA A 25 -5.56 -7.50 -12.18
C ALA A 25 -4.11 -7.78 -12.59
N GLY A 26 -3.18 -7.82 -11.63
CA GLY A 26 -1.78 -8.12 -11.91
C GLY A 26 -1.52 -9.52 -12.44
N ILE A 27 -2.25 -10.54 -11.95
CA ILE A 27 -2.17 -11.90 -12.50
C ILE A 27 -2.78 -11.95 -13.92
N GLN A 28 -3.88 -11.23 -14.17
CA GLN A 28 -4.52 -11.17 -15.49
C GLN A 28 -3.73 -10.37 -16.53
N ALA A 29 -2.84 -9.47 -16.09
CA ALA A 29 -1.98 -8.69 -16.97
C ALA A 29 -0.90 -9.55 -17.66
N VAL A 30 -0.63 -10.77 -17.17
CA VAL A 30 0.34 -11.68 -17.79
C VAL A 30 -0.23 -12.20 -19.12
N GLU A 31 0.57 -12.12 -20.17
CA GLU A 31 0.15 -12.51 -21.52
C GLU A 31 -0.23 -13.99 -21.58
N LYS A 32 -1.41 -14.27 -22.15
CA LYS A 32 -1.91 -15.65 -22.32
C LYS A 32 -0.95 -16.51 -23.16
N GLY A 33 -0.27 -15.90 -24.14
CA GLY A 33 0.71 -16.58 -25.00
C GLY A 33 1.84 -17.26 -24.21
N GLN A 34 2.35 -16.61 -23.17
CA GLN A 34 3.37 -17.21 -22.31
C GLN A 34 2.84 -18.39 -21.50
N ILE A 35 1.58 -18.33 -21.07
CA ILE A 35 0.95 -19.41 -20.31
C ILE A 35 0.72 -20.64 -21.20
N GLU A 36 0.34 -20.42 -22.47
CA GLU A 36 0.17 -21.48 -23.46
C GLU A 36 1.52 -22.05 -23.93
N ALA A 37 2.53 -21.21 -24.16
CA ALA A 37 3.89 -21.66 -24.48
C ALA A 37 4.47 -22.55 -23.38
N ALA A 38 4.31 -22.13 -22.12
CA ALA A 38 4.71 -22.91 -20.97
C ALA A 38 3.99 -24.26 -20.86
N LYS A 39 2.71 -24.28 -21.26
CA LYS A 39 1.90 -25.51 -21.32
C LYS A 39 2.38 -26.44 -22.42
N ALA A 40 2.74 -25.91 -23.58
CA ALA A 40 3.31 -26.67 -24.69
C ALA A 40 4.67 -27.29 -24.34
N LEU A 41 5.46 -26.62 -23.48
CA LEU A 41 6.71 -27.13 -22.92
C LEU A 41 6.52 -28.18 -21.80
N GLY A 42 5.27 -28.59 -21.51
CA GLY A 42 4.97 -29.62 -20.51
C GLY A 42 5.02 -29.16 -19.06
N LEU A 43 5.08 -27.85 -18.79
CA LEU A 43 5.11 -27.35 -17.41
C LEU A 43 3.77 -27.56 -16.70
N THR A 44 3.82 -28.13 -15.49
CA THR A 44 2.67 -28.29 -14.61
C THR A 44 2.10 -26.92 -14.20
N ARG A 45 0.84 -26.88 -13.76
CA ARG A 45 0.18 -25.63 -13.33
C ARG A 45 0.98 -24.88 -12.25
N ALA A 46 1.56 -25.61 -11.29
CA ALA A 46 2.36 -25.03 -10.22
C ALA A 46 3.69 -24.46 -10.75
N GLN A 47 4.36 -25.16 -11.67
CA GLN A 47 5.59 -24.66 -12.31
C GLN A 47 5.31 -23.41 -13.15
N ARG A 48 4.25 -23.43 -13.97
CA ARG A 48 3.83 -22.27 -14.77
C ARG A 48 3.54 -21.04 -13.90
N PHE A 49 2.82 -21.24 -12.79
CA PHE A 49 2.55 -20.15 -11.87
C PHE A 49 3.83 -19.61 -11.22
N ARG A 50 4.65 -20.49 -10.62
CA ARG A 50 5.85 -20.07 -9.87
C ARG A 50 6.93 -19.45 -10.74
N LEU A 51 7.13 -19.97 -11.95
CA LEU A 51 8.27 -19.59 -12.81
C LEU A 51 7.92 -18.47 -13.81
N ILE A 52 6.66 -18.34 -14.21
CA ILE A 52 6.26 -17.45 -15.31
C ILE A 52 5.26 -16.43 -14.82
N VAL A 53 4.10 -16.86 -14.32
CA VAL A 53 3.00 -15.94 -13.97
C VAL A 53 3.37 -15.07 -12.76
N PHE A 54 3.81 -15.67 -11.66
CA PHE A 54 4.06 -14.96 -10.41
C PHE A 54 5.18 -13.91 -10.50
N PRO A 55 6.36 -14.21 -11.07
CA PRO A 55 7.44 -13.21 -11.20
C PRO A 55 7.08 -12.04 -12.10
N GLN A 56 6.19 -12.22 -13.07
CA GLN A 56 5.72 -11.14 -13.94
C GLN A 56 4.57 -10.36 -13.30
N ALA A 57 3.60 -11.06 -12.73
CA ALA A 57 2.48 -10.46 -12.02
C ALA A 57 2.98 -9.56 -10.88
N ILE A 58 3.96 -10.00 -10.07
CA ILE A 58 4.45 -9.20 -8.94
C ILE A 58 5.06 -7.86 -9.37
N ARG A 59 5.69 -7.81 -10.55
CA ARG A 59 6.25 -6.57 -11.11
C ARG A 59 5.15 -5.58 -11.47
N THR A 60 4.00 -6.07 -11.93
CA THR A 60 2.80 -5.26 -12.24
C THR A 60 2.03 -4.88 -10.98
N ILE A 61 2.03 -5.73 -9.95
CA ILE A 61 1.30 -5.55 -8.69
C ILE A 61 2.02 -4.56 -7.75
N LEU A 62 3.35 -4.54 -7.74
CA LEU A 62 4.13 -3.73 -6.79
C LEU A 62 3.87 -2.22 -6.86
N PRO A 63 3.82 -1.57 -8.04
CA PRO A 63 3.52 -0.14 -8.14
C PRO A 63 2.17 0.27 -7.52
N PRO A 64 1.01 -0.32 -7.91
CA PRO A 64 -0.28 0.03 -7.31
C PRO A 64 -0.36 -0.32 -5.82
N LEU A 65 0.24 -1.44 -5.37
CA LEU A 65 0.31 -1.76 -3.93
C LEU A 65 1.06 -0.68 -3.15
N GLY A 66 2.15 -0.15 -3.69
CA GLY A 66 2.88 0.93 -3.07
C GLY A 66 2.06 2.22 -2.97
N ASN A 67 1.26 2.52 -3.98
CA ASN A 67 0.36 3.68 -3.96
C ASN A 67 -0.74 3.50 -2.89
N ASP A 68 -1.36 2.33 -2.82
CA ASP A 68 -2.36 2.00 -1.80
C ASP A 68 -1.76 2.04 -0.39
N PHE A 69 -0.49 1.65 -0.23
CA PHE A 69 0.23 1.80 1.04
C PHE A 69 0.39 3.26 1.46
N VAL A 70 0.75 4.16 0.55
CA VAL A 70 0.83 5.60 0.83
C VAL A 70 -0.55 6.17 1.20
N ALA A 71 -1.62 5.70 0.55
CA ALA A 71 -2.99 6.07 0.88
C ALA A 71 -3.39 5.58 2.28
N LEU A 72 -3.14 4.30 2.59
CA LEU A 72 -3.43 3.67 3.89
C LEU A 72 -2.79 4.44 5.05
N VAL A 73 -1.57 4.91 4.87
CA VAL A 73 -0.86 5.68 5.90
C VAL A 73 -1.57 7.01 6.20
N LYS A 74 -2.12 7.69 5.19
CA LYS A 74 -2.95 8.88 5.42
C LYS A 74 -4.29 8.51 6.07
N ASP A 75 -4.95 7.48 5.57
CA ASP A 75 -6.26 7.04 6.05
C ASP A 75 -6.21 6.52 7.49
N SER A 76 -5.05 6.03 7.94
CA SER A 76 -4.83 5.62 9.33
C SER A 76 -5.07 6.75 10.33
N SER A 77 -4.94 8.02 9.92
CA SER A 77 -5.26 9.20 10.74
C SER A 77 -6.74 9.30 11.13
N LEU A 78 -7.63 8.67 10.36
CA LEU A 78 -9.07 8.64 10.66
C LEU A 78 -9.36 7.81 11.93
N VAL A 79 -8.47 6.86 12.25
CA VAL A 79 -8.58 6.04 13.46
C VAL A 79 -8.44 6.89 14.73
N SER A 80 -7.78 8.05 14.68
CA SER A 80 -7.77 9.03 15.78
C SER A 80 -9.16 9.38 16.30
N VAL A 81 -10.18 9.40 15.43
CA VAL A 81 -11.57 9.69 15.80
C VAL A 81 -12.14 8.60 16.72
N LEU A 82 -11.65 7.37 16.60
CA LEU A 82 -12.02 6.23 17.46
C LEU A 82 -11.24 6.22 18.79
N GLY A 83 -10.41 7.24 19.06
CA GLY A 83 -9.64 7.34 20.30
C GLY A 83 -8.35 6.53 20.32
N VAL A 84 -7.93 5.97 19.18
CA VAL A 84 -6.62 5.30 19.07
C VAL A 84 -5.52 6.35 19.08
N ALA A 85 -4.49 6.12 19.88
CA ALA A 85 -3.31 6.97 19.97
C ALA A 85 -2.47 6.87 18.68
N ASP A 86 -2.79 7.70 17.69
CA ASP A 86 -1.99 7.95 16.50
C ASP A 86 -1.44 9.40 16.51
N ILE A 87 -0.74 9.81 15.45
CA ILE A 87 -0.15 11.15 15.33
C ILE A 87 -1.22 12.23 15.48
N THR A 88 -2.39 12.02 14.90
CA THR A 88 -3.51 12.98 14.95
C THR A 88 -4.11 13.08 16.35
N GLN A 89 -4.22 11.95 17.05
CA GLN A 89 -4.74 11.90 18.41
C GLN A 89 -3.79 12.53 19.41
N MET A 90 -2.47 12.34 19.25
CA MET A 90 -1.48 13.05 20.06
C MET A 90 -1.55 14.56 19.84
N GLY A 91 -1.73 15.01 18.60
CA GLY A 91 -1.98 16.41 18.27
C GLY A 91 -3.24 16.95 18.96
N LYS A 92 -4.36 16.21 18.91
CA LYS A 92 -5.61 16.57 19.60
C LYS A 92 -5.42 16.71 21.12
N VAL A 93 -4.76 15.75 21.76
CA VAL A 93 -4.52 15.77 23.21
C VAL A 93 -3.64 16.97 23.61
N TYR A 94 -2.59 17.26 22.84
CA TYR A 94 -1.72 18.41 23.11
C TYR A 94 -2.45 19.74 22.89
N ALA A 95 -3.23 19.86 21.81
CA ALA A 95 -4.02 21.05 21.52
C ALA A 95 -5.07 21.31 22.61
N ALA A 96 -5.71 20.27 23.15
CA ALA A 96 -6.66 20.38 24.24
C ALA A 96 -6.01 20.85 25.56
N GLY A 97 -4.77 20.43 25.84
CA GLY A 97 -4.04 20.85 27.05
C GLY A 97 -3.40 22.23 26.94
N SER A 98 -3.01 22.66 25.73
CA SER A 98 -2.31 23.93 25.47
C SER A 98 -3.21 25.04 24.92
N PHE A 99 -4.42 24.71 24.47
CA PHE A 99 -5.34 25.57 23.71
C PHE A 99 -4.78 26.14 22.39
N ARG A 100 -3.63 25.62 21.93
CA ARG A 100 -2.96 26.04 20.69
C ARG A 100 -3.36 25.16 19.51
N PHE A 101 -4.63 25.23 19.14
CA PHE A 101 -5.20 24.36 18.10
C PHE A 101 -4.55 24.60 16.74
N PHE A 102 -4.38 25.87 16.34
CA PHE A 102 -3.84 26.21 15.03
C PHE A 102 -2.42 25.65 14.85
N GLU A 103 -1.50 25.96 15.76
CA GLU A 103 -0.10 25.55 15.64
C GLU A 103 0.06 24.03 15.73
N THR A 104 -0.70 23.38 16.61
CA THR A 104 -0.61 21.92 16.80
C THR A 104 -1.11 21.17 15.56
N TYR A 105 -2.23 21.60 14.97
CA TYR A 105 -2.73 20.97 13.74
C TYR A 105 -1.86 21.31 12.52
N SER A 106 -1.28 22.51 12.44
CA SER A 106 -0.30 22.82 11.40
C SER A 106 0.92 21.90 11.47
N ILE A 107 1.50 21.69 12.65
CA ILE A 107 2.63 20.76 12.83
C ILE A 107 2.23 19.33 12.46
N THR A 108 1.05 18.88 12.92
CA THR A 108 0.52 17.57 12.58
C THR A 108 0.40 17.40 11.06
N ALA A 109 -0.15 18.40 10.36
CA ALA A 109 -0.26 18.41 8.90
C ALA A 109 1.12 18.35 8.21
N TYR A 110 2.11 19.11 8.69
CA TYR A 110 3.47 19.05 8.15
C TYR A 110 4.13 17.68 8.35
N ILE A 111 3.91 17.01 9.49
CA ILE A 111 4.40 15.66 9.73
C ILE A 111 3.81 14.69 8.70
N TYR A 112 2.48 14.71 8.52
CA TYR A 112 1.83 13.87 7.50
C TYR A 112 2.29 14.21 6.08
N LEU A 113 2.55 15.48 5.78
CA LEU A 113 3.07 15.91 4.48
C LEU A 113 4.47 15.35 4.21
N ILE A 114 5.40 15.52 5.15
CA ILE A 114 6.78 15.01 5.03
C ILE A 114 6.76 13.49 4.85
N LEU A 115 5.95 12.79 5.64
CA LEU A 115 5.85 11.35 5.60
C LEU A 115 5.20 10.86 4.29
N THR A 116 4.13 11.52 3.81
CA THR A 116 3.49 11.21 2.52
C THR A 116 4.44 11.46 1.35
N VAL A 117 5.10 12.62 1.30
CA VAL A 117 6.05 12.97 0.25
C VAL A 117 7.25 12.03 0.27
N GLY A 118 7.80 11.74 1.45
CA GLY A 118 8.91 10.81 1.62
C GLY A 118 8.60 9.42 1.09
N LEU A 119 7.45 8.85 1.46
CA LEU A 119 7.01 7.55 0.95
C LEU A 119 6.73 7.59 -0.56
N SER A 120 6.12 8.67 -1.07
CA SER A 120 5.86 8.82 -2.51
C SER A 120 7.15 8.88 -3.33
N LEU A 121 8.18 9.57 -2.82
CA LEU A 121 9.50 9.63 -3.45
C LEU A 121 10.21 8.27 -3.42
N ALA A 122 10.13 7.55 -2.29
CA ALA A 122 10.66 6.20 -2.17
C ALA A 122 9.99 5.23 -3.14
N LEU A 123 8.66 5.31 -3.28
CA LEU A 123 7.89 4.52 -4.24
C LEU A 123 8.31 4.85 -5.68
N ARG A 124 8.41 6.13 -6.04
CA ARG A 124 8.89 6.56 -7.36
C ARG A 124 10.32 6.08 -7.64
N ALA A 125 11.17 5.95 -6.62
CA ALA A 125 12.51 5.39 -6.79
C ALA A 125 12.46 3.88 -7.04
N LEU A 126 11.60 3.15 -6.34
CA LEU A 126 11.35 1.72 -6.55
C LEU A 126 10.79 1.44 -7.96
N GLU A 127 9.77 2.19 -8.37
CA GLU A 127 9.17 2.07 -9.71
C GLU A 127 10.20 2.32 -10.82
N ARG A 128 11.03 3.36 -10.69
CA ARG A 128 12.12 3.65 -11.63
C ARG A 128 13.12 2.51 -11.74
N ARG A 129 13.45 1.83 -10.63
CA ARG A 129 14.34 0.66 -10.66
C ARG A 129 13.69 -0.54 -11.37
N LEU A 130 12.40 -0.80 -11.12
CA LEU A 130 11.67 -1.90 -11.76
C LEU A 130 11.49 -1.69 -13.27
N ARG A 131 11.31 -0.44 -13.71
CA ARG A 131 11.20 -0.09 -15.13
C ARG A 131 12.51 -0.26 -15.90
N ARG A 132 13.65 0.11 -15.31
CA ARG A 132 14.97 -0.05 -15.94
C ARG A 132 15.30 -1.51 -16.25
N GLN A 133 14.87 -2.45 -15.41
CA GLN A 133 15.04 -3.90 -15.67
C GLN A 133 14.18 -4.45 -16.82
N HIS A 134 13.29 -3.64 -17.42
CA HIS A 134 12.42 -4.03 -18.53
C HIS A 134 12.92 -3.52 -19.89
N GLU A 135 13.82 -2.54 -19.92
CA GLU A 135 14.35 -1.93 -21.15
C GLU A 135 15.69 -2.57 -21.59
N GLU A 136 16.29 -3.41 -20.74
CA GLU A 136 17.47 -4.25 -21.01
C GLU A 136 17.06 -5.72 -21.27
#